data_AF-A0A268BUX7-F1
#
_entry.id   AF-A0A268BUX7-F1
#
_cell.length_a   1.000
_cell.length_b   1.000
_cell.length_c   1.000
_cell.angle_alpha   90.00
_cell.angle_beta   90.00
_cell.angle_gamma   90.00
#
_symmetry.space_group_name_H-M   'P 1'
#
loop_
_entity.id
_entity.type
_entity.pdbx_description
1 polymer ?
#
loop_
_entity_poly.entity_id
_entity_poly.type
_entity_poly.pdbx_seq_one_letter_code
_entity_poly.pdbx_strand_id
1 'polypeptide(L)'
;MEPQQRENQTNSQMRIMQWVWTLVLTGIPIVNIIMLIIWAVDRTNPRRNYAIATFIVMAAIIVLYFIIFMIAMIIGVALIPDTDPTYSDTYYY
;
A
#
# COMPACT_ATOMS: atom_id res chain seq x y z
N MET A 1 -19.55 44.83 -17.81
CA MET A 1 -20.07 43.48 -17.48
C MET A 1 -18.88 42.69 -16.98
N GLU A 2 -18.85 42.39 -15.69
CA GLU A 2 -17.63 42.09 -14.94
C GLU A 2 -17.09 40.67 -15.22
N PRO A 3 -15.82 40.51 -15.61
CA PRO A 3 -15.17 39.19 -15.72
C PRO A 3 -14.71 38.60 -14.38
N GLN A 4 -15.04 39.23 -13.25
CA GLN A 4 -14.51 38.90 -11.90
C GLN A 4 -15.21 37.71 -11.21
N GLN A 5 -16.26 37.12 -11.80
CA GLN A 5 -17.02 36.04 -11.15
C GLN A 5 -16.58 34.61 -11.55
N ARG A 6 -15.54 34.45 -12.38
CA ARG A 6 -15.01 33.12 -12.78
C ARG A 6 -13.90 32.56 -11.88
N GLU A 7 -13.52 33.25 -10.81
CA GLU A 7 -12.44 32.81 -9.91
C GLU A 7 -12.95 32.10 -8.64
N ASN A 8 -14.26 32.10 -8.39
CA ASN A 8 -14.88 31.20 -7.41
C ASN A 8 -15.31 29.90 -8.08
N GLN A 9 -14.40 29.29 -8.84
CA GLN A 9 -14.56 27.88 -9.16
C GLN A 9 -14.50 27.15 -7.82
N THR A 10 -15.64 26.61 -7.41
CA THR A 10 -15.84 25.65 -6.33
C THR A 10 -15.08 24.34 -6.63
N ASN A 11 -13.79 24.43 -6.93
CA ASN A 11 -12.83 23.44 -6.54
C ASN A 11 -12.67 23.65 -5.05
N SER A 12 -13.23 22.76 -4.23
CA SER A 12 -12.93 22.68 -2.80
C SER A 12 -11.46 22.31 -2.66
N GLN A 13 -10.57 23.26 -2.93
CA GLN A 13 -9.13 23.10 -2.85
C GLN A 13 -8.82 23.00 -1.37
N MET A 14 -8.49 21.78 -0.95
CA MET A 14 -8.30 21.47 0.46
C MET A 14 -7.16 22.29 1.03
N ARG A 15 -7.41 22.97 2.17
CA ARG A 15 -6.36 23.72 2.89
C ARG A 15 -5.24 22.76 3.30
N ILE A 16 -4.00 23.25 3.33
CA ILE A 16 -2.81 22.46 3.68
C ILE A 16 -2.97 21.75 5.04
N MET A 17 -3.61 22.39 6.03
CA MET A 17 -3.88 21.74 7.32
C MET A 17 -4.78 20.50 7.23
N GLN A 18 -5.70 20.43 6.27
CA GLN A 18 -6.55 19.25 6.05
C GLN A 18 -5.73 18.08 5.45
N TRP A 19 -4.73 18.40 4.62
CA TRP A 19 -3.76 17.42 4.13
C TRP A 19 -2.86 16.89 5.25
N VAL A 20 -2.43 17.75 6.18
CA VAL A 20 -1.65 17.34 7.36
C VAL A 20 -2.43 16.31 8.19
N TRP A 21 -3.70 16.58 8.50
CA TRP A 21 -4.55 15.60 9.20
C TRP A 21 -4.74 14.32 8.40
N THR A 22 -4.92 14.42 7.08
CA THR A 22 -5.00 13.25 6.19
C THR A 22 -3.75 12.39 6.32
N LEU A 23 -2.55 12.99 6.29
CA LEU A 23 -1.28 12.29 6.45
C LEU A 23 -1.14 11.62 7.82
N VAL A 24 -1.51 12.31 8.90
CA VAL A 24 -1.50 11.77 10.28
C VAL A 24 -2.42 10.56 10.39
N LEU A 25 -3.63 10.62 9.85
CA LEU A 25 -4.57 9.50 9.86
C LEU A 25 -4.10 8.34 8.99
N THR A 26 -3.50 8.61 7.83
CA THR A 26 -2.90 7.57 6.98
C THR A 26 -1.66 6.91 7.61
N GLY A 27 -1.04 7.54 8.61
CA GLY A 27 0.05 6.94 9.38
C GLY A 27 -0.38 5.78 10.28
N ILE A 28 -1.68 5.68 10.61
CA ILE A 28 -2.22 4.58 11.40
C ILE A 28 -2.75 3.50 10.43
N PRO A 29 -2.16 2.30 10.37
CA PRO A 29 -2.41 1.33 9.30
C PRO A 29 -3.88 0.88 9.18
N ILE A 30 -4.58 0.66 10.29
CA ILE A 30 -6.00 0.24 10.27
C ILE A 30 -6.91 1.41 9.87
N VAL A 31 -6.66 2.60 10.41
CA VAL A 31 -7.46 3.80 10.13
C VAL A 31 -7.29 4.26 8.69
N ASN A 32 -6.08 4.10 8.13
CA ASN A 32 -5.78 4.36 6.72
C ASN A 32 -6.74 3.59 5.81
N ILE A 33 -6.87 2.26 5.98
CA ILE A 33 -7.75 1.43 5.15
C ILE A 33 -9.21 1.88 5.26
N ILE A 34 -9.70 2.12 6.48
CA ILE A 34 -11.10 2.53 6.72
C ILE A 34 -11.38 3.88 6.06
N MET A 35 -10.49 4.87 6.23
CA MET A 35 -10.67 6.20 5.63
C MET A 35 -10.59 6.16 4.10
N LEU A 36 -9.70 5.35 3.54
CA LEU A 36 -9.63 5.18 2.08
C LEU A 36 -10.94 4.61 1.52
N ILE A 37 -11.57 3.64 2.19
CA ILE A 37 -12.87 3.10 1.77
C ILE A 37 -13.93 4.20 1.78
N ILE A 38 -14.04 4.94 2.89
CA ILE A 38 -15.03 6.02 3.04
C ILE A 38 -14.85 7.08 1.96
N TRP A 39 -13.61 7.50 1.68
CA TRP A 39 -13.31 8.50 0.65
C TRP A 39 -13.44 7.97 -0.78
N ALA A 40 -13.23 6.68 -1.02
CA ALA A 40 -13.39 6.08 -2.34
C ALA A 40 -14.88 5.97 -2.74
N VAL A 41 -15.75 5.66 -1.76
CA VAL A 41 -17.19 5.50 -1.94
C VAL A 41 -17.90 6.85 -2.09
N ASP A 42 -17.45 7.88 -1.36
CA ASP A 42 -18.05 9.20 -1.45
C ASP A 42 -17.58 9.96 -2.71
N ARG A 43 -18.50 10.13 -3.67
CA ARG A 43 -18.26 10.80 -4.96
C ARG A 43 -18.09 12.32 -4.84
N THR A 44 -18.49 12.92 -3.72
CA THR A 44 -18.42 14.36 -3.49
C THR A 44 -17.15 14.79 -2.75
N ASN A 45 -16.41 13.82 -2.20
CA ASN A 45 -15.22 14.08 -1.41
C ASN A 45 -14.02 14.43 -2.32
N PRO A 46 -13.30 15.54 -2.07
CA PRO A 46 -12.14 15.92 -2.89
C PRO A 46 -10.96 14.95 -2.76
N ARG A 47 -10.97 14.11 -1.71
CA ARG A 47 -9.96 13.07 -1.42
C ARG A 47 -10.19 11.77 -2.17
N ARG A 48 -11.25 11.65 -2.97
CA ARG A 48 -11.60 10.40 -3.67
C ARG A 48 -10.49 9.91 -4.60
N ASN A 49 -9.92 10.81 -5.42
CA ASN A 49 -8.86 10.42 -6.36
C ASN A 49 -7.57 10.03 -5.63
N TYR A 50 -7.24 10.70 -4.53
CA TYR A 50 -6.15 10.27 -3.65
C TYR A 50 -6.42 8.86 -3.12
N ALA A 51 -7.62 8.62 -2.58
CA ALA A 51 -7.94 7.33 -2.00
C ALA A 51 -7.88 6.16 -3.00
N ILE A 52 -8.39 6.38 -4.21
CA ILE A 52 -8.32 5.41 -5.31
C ILE A 52 -6.86 5.16 -5.72
N ALA A 53 -6.06 6.21 -5.87
CA ALA A 53 -4.64 6.07 -6.20
C ALA A 53 -3.88 5.29 -5.12
N THR A 54 -4.12 5.59 -3.84
CA THR A 54 -3.50 4.87 -2.72
C THR A 54 -3.90 3.40 -2.72
N PHE A 55 -5.15 3.05 -3.03
CA PHE A 55 -5.58 1.64 -3.15
C PHE A 55 -4.83 0.89 -4.25
N ILE A 56 -4.69 1.51 -5.43
CA ILE A 56 -3.97 0.91 -6.56
C ILE A 56 -2.50 0.71 -6.21
N VAL A 57 -1.87 1.72 -5.60
CA VAL A 57 -0.46 1.64 -5.16
C VAL A 57 -0.28 0.59 -4.08
N MET A 58 -1.18 0.52 -3.09
CA MET A 58 -1.12 -0.51 -2.05
C MET A 58 -1.23 -1.91 -2.65
N ALA A 59 -2.19 -2.12 -3.57
CA ALA A 59 -2.35 -3.40 -4.25
C ALA A 59 -1.11 -3.77 -5.06
N ALA A 60 -0.53 -2.82 -5.80
CA ALA A 60 0.71 -3.04 -6.55
C ALA A 60 1.89 -3.40 -5.62
N ILE A 61 2.04 -2.71 -4.50
CA ILE A 61 3.08 -2.99 -3.49
C ILE A 61 2.88 -4.40 -2.90
N ILE A 62 1.66 -4.78 -2.54
CA ILE A 62 1.36 -6.12 -2.01
C ILE A 62 1.74 -7.20 -3.03
N VAL A 63 1.36 -7.03 -4.29
CA VAL A 63 1.72 -7.97 -5.37
C VAL A 63 3.23 -8.05 -5.55
N LEU A 64 3.93 -6.90 -5.54
CA LEU A 64 5.39 -6.86 -5.65
C LEU A 64 6.07 -7.60 -4.49
N TYR A 65 5.66 -7.34 -3.24
CA TYR A 65 6.18 -8.04 -2.06
C TYR A 65 5.91 -9.54 -2.13
N PHE A 66 4.72 -9.95 -2.60
CA PHE A 66 4.37 -11.35 -2.75
C PHE A 66 5.29 -12.07 -3.76
N ILE A 67 5.59 -11.44 -4.89
CA ILE A 67 6.51 -11.99 -5.91
C ILE A 67 7.93 -12.11 -5.32
N ILE A 68 8.44 -11.06 -4.68
CA ILE A 68 9.76 -11.07 -4.05
C ILE A 68 9.84 -12.17 -2.98
N PHE A 69 8.80 -12.30 -2.16
CA PHE A 69 8.71 -13.34 -1.12
C PHE A 69 8.75 -14.74 -1.71
N MET A 70 8.01 -15.01 -2.79
CA MET A 70 8.04 -16.29 -3.48
C MET A 70 9.43 -16.62 -4.02
N ILE A 71 10.10 -15.66 -4.67
CA ILE A 71 11.47 -15.84 -5.17
C ILE A 71 12.43 -16.13 -4.00
N ALA A 72 12.32 -15.36 -2.92
CA ALA A 72 13.16 -15.55 -1.72
C ALA A 72 12.95 -16.91 -1.07
N MET A 73 11.71 -17.42 -1.02
CA MET A 73 11.41 -18.77 -0.53
C MET A 73 12.01 -19.86 -1.39
N ILE A 74 11.90 -19.74 -2.73
CA ILE A 74 12.49 -20.72 -3.66
C ILE A 74 14.01 -20.78 -3.49
N ILE A 75 14.67 -19.63 -3.43
CA ILE A 75 16.11 -19.55 -3.20
C ILE A 75 16.45 -20.09 -1.80
N GLY A 76 15.69 -19.70 -0.77
CA GLY A 76 15.89 -20.15 0.61
C GLY A 76 15.84 -21.67 0.74
N VAL A 77 14.86 -22.32 0.11
CA VAL A 77 14.74 -23.78 0.08
C VAL A 77 15.88 -24.42 -0.72
N ALA A 78 16.25 -23.84 -1.86
CA ALA A 78 17.36 -24.36 -2.68
C ALA A 78 18.74 -24.26 -2.00
N LEU A 79 18.88 -23.38 -1.00
CA LEU A 79 20.09 -23.23 -0.21
C LEU A 79 20.08 -24.07 1.08
N ILE A 80 19.00 -24.80 1.38
CA ILE A 80 19.00 -25.78 2.45
C ILE A 80 19.93 -26.92 2.00
N PRO A 81 21.07 -27.15 2.69
CA PRO A 81 21.92 -28.28 2.36
C PRO A 81 21.10 -29.56 2.54
N ASP A 82 21.24 -30.51 1.61
CA ASP A 82 20.59 -31.82 1.71
C ASP A 82 20.98 -32.46 3.05
N THR A 83 20.11 -32.34 4.05
CA THR A 83 20.24 -33.08 5.30
C THR A 83 19.76 -34.48 4.99
N ASP A 84 20.57 -35.26 4.27
CA ASP A 84 20.30 -36.67 4.06
C ASP A 84 20.46 -37.37 5.42
N PRO A 85 19.37 -37.88 6.04
CA PRO A 85 19.46 -38.56 7.32
C PRO A 85 20.16 -39.92 7.20
N THR A 86 20.42 -40.43 5.99
CA THR A 86 20.95 -41.78 5.78
C THR A 86 22.48 -41.90 5.80
N TYR A 87 23.21 -40.82 6.11
CA TYR A 87 24.69 -40.82 6.14
C TYR A 87 25.28 -40.64 7.54
N SER A 88 24.62 -41.13 8.60
CA SER A 88 25.10 -40.97 9.98
C SER A 88 25.85 -42.17 10.57
N ASP A 89 25.74 -43.39 10.03
CA ASP A 89 26.19 -44.60 10.77
C ASP A 89 27.13 -45.57 10.03
N THR A 90 27.65 -45.26 8.84
CA THR A 90 28.39 -46.26 8.03
C THR A 90 29.92 -46.14 7.99
N TYR A 91 30.55 -45.30 8.82
CA TYR A 91 32.02 -45.19 8.90
C TYR A 91 32.59 -45.37 10.30
N TYR A 92 32.32 -46.53 10.91
CA TYR A 92 33.08 -47.07 12.04
C TYR A 92 33.77 -48.37 11.63
N TYR A 93 34.95 -48.25 11.01
CA TYR A 93 35.95 -49.32 10.93
C TYR A 93 37.35 -48.71 11.00
#